data_AF-A0A1F6AHX1-F1
#
_entry.id   AF-A0A1F6AHX1-F1
#
_cell.length_a   1.000
_cell.length_b   1.000
_cell.length_c   1.000
_cell.angle_alpha   90.00
_cell.angle_beta   90.00
_cell.angle_gamma   90.00
#
_symmetry.space_group_name_H-M   'P 1'
#
loop_
_entity.id
_entity.type
_entity.pdbx_description
1 polymer ?
#
loop_
_entity_poly.entity_id
_entity_poly.type
_entity_poly.pdbx_seq_one_letter_code
_entity_poly.pdbx_strand_id
1 'polypeptide(L)'
;MKLYKFTTVFIPEGDEPDAYYVDVPALPEVATGGDSLAEARFMAQDALELVVLSRLEEGESIPSDKKPRRVPKGAVVEEILITVAHEVKSSPLTPDVKATFA
;
A
#
# COMPACT_ATOMS: atom_id res chain seq x y z
N MET A 1 -9.07 15.71 -4.90
CA MET A 1 -8.57 14.95 -3.74
C MET A 1 -9.45 13.73 -3.56
N LYS A 2 -8.88 12.53 -3.65
CA LYS A 2 -9.60 11.26 -3.40
C LYS A 2 -9.15 10.69 -2.06
N LEU A 3 -10.09 10.13 -1.32
CA LEU A 3 -9.84 9.46 -0.04
C LEU A 3 -10.07 7.95 -0.25
N TYR A 4 -9.08 7.15 0.13
CA TYR A 4 -9.16 5.70 0.15
C TYR A 4 -9.05 5.22 1.59
N LYS A 5 -9.75 4.13 1.89
CA LYS A 5 -9.73 3.51 3.20
C LYS A 5 -9.42 2.04 3.03
N PHE A 6 -8.46 1.53 3.79
CA PHE A 6 -8.09 0.13 3.76
C PHE A 6 -8.02 -0.42 5.18
N THR A 7 -8.65 -1.58 5.37
CA THR A 7 -8.46 -2.40 6.56
C THR A 7 -7.09 -3.05 6.48
N THR A 8 -6.28 -2.83 7.50
CA THR A 8 -4.91 -3.32 7.63
C THR A 8 -4.80 -4.20 8.86
N VAL A 9 -4.13 -5.35 8.73
CA VAL A 9 -3.94 -6.34 9.79
C VAL A 9 -2.46 -6.42 10.14
N PHE A 10 -2.12 -6.07 11.37
CA PHE A 10 -0.77 -6.19 11.92
C PHE A 10 -0.67 -7.51 12.67
N ILE A 11 0.16 -8.42 12.19
CA ILE A 11 0.29 -9.79 12.70
C ILE A 11 1.63 -9.87 13.43
N PRO A 12 1.65 -10.16 14.75
CA PRO A 12 2.90 -10.29 15.48
C PRO A 12 3.71 -11.47 14.95
N GLU A 13 5.01 -11.27 14.76
CA GLU A 13 5.93 -12.31 14.34
C GLU A 13 6.36 -13.13 15.58
N GLY A 14 6.02 -14.42 15.61
CA GLY A 14 6.13 -15.21 16.84
C GLY A 14 7.55 -15.35 17.41
N ASP A 15 8.57 -15.22 16.58
CA ASP A 15 9.98 -15.32 16.96
C ASP A 15 10.57 -14.00 17.45
N GLU A 16 9.91 -12.88 17.15
CA GLU A 16 10.34 -11.52 17.48
C GLU A 16 9.20 -10.76 18.18
N PRO A 17 9.23 -10.63 19.52
CA PRO A 17 8.06 -10.27 20.32
C PRO A 17 7.45 -8.90 19.99
N ASP A 18 8.22 -8.01 19.35
CA ASP A 18 7.82 -6.66 19.00
C ASP A 18 7.66 -6.45 17.49
N ALA A 19 8.04 -7.43 16.65
CA ALA A 19 7.95 -7.30 15.21
C ALA A 19 6.55 -7.65 14.67
N TYR A 20 6.13 -6.94 13.63
CA TYR A 20 4.82 -7.11 13.00
C TYR A 20 4.94 -7.19 11.49
N TYR A 21 4.32 -8.22 10.91
CA TYR A 21 4.00 -8.30 9.50
C TYR A 21 2.66 -7.57 9.22
N VAL A 22 2.56 -6.93 8.05
CA VAL A 22 1.36 -6.21 7.63
C VAL A 22 0.68 -6.93 6.47
N ASP A 23 -0.60 -7.24 6.64
CA ASP A 23 -1.50 -7.76 5.60
C ASP A 23 -2.62 -6.75 5.30
N VAL A 24 -2.87 -6.49 4.03
CA VAL A 24 -3.98 -5.64 3.55
C VAL A 24 -4.90 -6.48 2.66
N PRO A 25 -6.05 -6.97 3.14
CA PRO A 25 -6.87 -7.92 2.40
C PRO A 25 -7.38 -7.43 1.03
N ALA A 26 -7.49 -6.11 0.84
CA ALA A 26 -7.89 -5.48 -0.41
C ALA A 26 -6.73 -5.31 -1.39
N LEU A 27 -5.49 -5.23 -0.89
CA LEU A 27 -4.26 -4.99 -1.66
C LEU A 27 -3.19 -5.99 -1.18
N PRO A 28 -3.33 -7.30 -1.50
CA PRO A 28 -2.43 -8.34 -1.03
C PRO A 28 -0.99 -8.19 -1.56
N GLU A 29 -0.76 -7.32 -2.54
CA GLU A 29 0.59 -6.93 -2.99
C GLU A 29 1.34 -6.05 -1.98
N VAL A 30 0.65 -5.45 -1.00
CA VAL A 30 1.28 -4.71 0.10
C VAL A 30 1.91 -5.72 1.06
N ALA A 31 3.22 -5.91 0.92
CA ALA A 31 4.02 -6.75 1.81
C ALA A 31 5.05 -5.87 2.54
N THR A 32 4.81 -5.59 3.82
CA THR A 32 5.66 -4.74 4.64
C THR A 32 5.57 -5.15 6.12
N GLY A 33 6.34 -4.50 6.99
CA GLY A 33 6.41 -4.81 8.41
C GLY A 33 7.28 -3.82 9.17
N GLY A 34 7.57 -4.14 10.43
CA GLY A 34 8.52 -3.37 11.24
C GLY A 34 8.78 -4.02 12.60
N ASP A 35 9.84 -3.59 13.28
CA ASP A 35 10.31 -4.16 14.55
C ASP A 35 9.51 -3.63 15.76
N SER A 36 8.47 -2.84 15.48
CA SER A 36 7.48 -2.36 16.43
C SER A 36 6.15 -2.13 15.72
N LEU A 37 5.04 -2.15 16.46
CA LEU A 37 3.73 -1.80 15.90
C LEU A 37 3.71 -0.36 15.33
N ALA A 38 4.46 0.57 15.93
CA ALA A 38 4.54 1.94 15.45
C ALA A 38 5.26 2.03 14.10
N GLU A 39 6.37 1.33 13.96
CA GLU A 39 7.10 1.24 12.69
C GLU A 39 6.29 0.53 11.62
N ALA A 40 5.68 -0.62 11.95
CA ALA A 40 4.85 -1.35 11.01
C ALA A 40 3.67 -0.49 10.50
N ARG A 41 3.05 0.34 11.35
CA ARG A 41 2.02 1.31 10.91
C ARG A 41 2.55 2.35 9.94
N PHE A 42 3.72 2.92 10.24
CA PHE A 42 4.37 3.88 9.36
C PHE A 42 4.67 3.25 7.99
N MET A 43 5.26 2.05 8.00
CA MET A 43 5.58 1.29 6.80
C MET A 43 4.35 0.84 6.02
N ALA A 44 3.25 0.50 6.71
CA ALA A 44 1.96 0.20 6.08
C ALA A 44 1.37 1.40 5.36
N GLN A 45 1.41 2.59 5.98
CA GLN A 45 0.92 3.81 5.36
C GLN A 45 1.73 4.15 4.10
N ASP A 46 3.06 4.14 4.18
CA ASP A 46 3.94 4.43 3.05
C ASP A 46 3.72 3.46 1.87
N ALA A 47 3.65 2.15 2.15
CA ALA A 47 3.40 1.14 1.14
C ALA A 47 2.00 1.27 0.49
N LEU A 48 0.96 1.61 1.27
CA LEU A 48 -0.38 1.87 0.76
C LEU A 48 -0.41 3.11 -0.15
N GLU A 49 0.26 4.20 0.24
CA GLU A 49 0.38 5.40 -0.58
C GLU A 49 1.06 5.09 -1.92
N LEU A 50 2.15 4.32 -1.90
CA LEU A 50 2.89 3.91 -3.09
C LEU A 50 2.03 3.06 -4.03
N VAL A 51 1.37 2.01 -3.53
CA VAL A 51 0.54 1.12 -4.36
C VAL A 51 -0.65 1.86 -4.96
N VAL A 52 -1.32 2.73 -4.19
CA VAL A 52 -2.42 3.54 -4.72
C VAL A 52 -1.93 4.49 -5.80
N LEU A 53 -0.78 5.14 -5.60
CA LEU A 53 -0.22 6.04 -6.60
C LEU A 53 0.15 5.30 -7.89
N SER A 54 0.87 4.18 -7.80
CA SER A 54 1.27 3.37 -8.97
C SER A 54 0.04 2.89 -9.76
N ARG A 55 -0.99 2.36 -9.09
CA ARG A 55 -2.25 1.96 -9.75
C ARG A 55 -2.92 3.14 -10.46
N LEU A 56 -2.93 4.34 -9.85
CA LEU A 56 -3.48 5.54 -10.48
C LEU A 56 -2.69 5.99 -11.71
N GLU A 57 -1.35 5.93 -11.66
CA GLU A 57 -0.46 6.27 -12.77
C GLU A 57 -0.62 5.30 -13.95
N GLU A 58 -0.83 4.02 -13.66
CA GLU A 58 -1.06 2.96 -14.66
C GLU A 58 -2.51 2.92 -15.18
N GLY A 59 -3.40 3.75 -14.62
CA GLY A 59 -4.82 3.80 -14.99
C GLY A 59 -5.63 2.61 -14.48
N GLU A 60 -5.11 1.88 -13.49
CA GLU A 60 -5.81 0.78 -12.84
C GLU A 60 -6.89 1.27 -11.86
N SER A 61 -7.88 0.42 -11.63
CA SER A 61 -8.89 0.66 -10.61
C SER A 61 -8.34 0.38 -9.21
N ILE A 62 -8.59 1.28 -8.27
CA ILE A 62 -8.33 1.03 -6.85
C ILE A 62 -9.44 0.14 -6.28
N PRO A 63 -9.11 -1.03 -5.68
CA PRO A 63 -10.11 -1.91 -5.10
C PRO A 63 -10.80 -1.26 -3.90
N SER A 64 -12.06 -1.66 -3.66
CA SER A 64 -12.78 -1.27 -2.45
C SER A 64 -12.20 -1.99 -1.23
N ASP A 65 -12.32 -1.35 -0.05
CA ASP A 65 -11.94 -1.94 1.22
C ASP A 65 -12.54 -3.34 1.43
N LYS A 66 -11.78 -4.22 2.08
CA LYS A 66 -12.14 -5.60 2.33
C LYS A 66 -11.74 -6.01 3.73
N LYS A 67 -12.71 -6.58 4.46
CA LYS A 67 -12.46 -7.13 5.79
C LYS A 67 -11.64 -8.42 5.71
N PRO A 68 -10.73 -8.68 6.67
CA PRO A 68 -10.02 -9.94 6.73
C PRO A 68 -10.98 -11.10 7.00
N ARG A 69 -10.77 -12.23 6.32
CA ARG A 69 -11.59 -13.44 6.52
C ARG A 69 -11.33 -14.09 7.88
N ARG A 70 -10.10 -13.97 8.39
CA ARG A 70 -9.63 -14.46 9.68
C ARG A 70 -8.63 -13.47 10.24
N VAL A 71 -8.63 -13.28 11.54
CA VAL A 71 -7.67 -12.44 12.26
C VAL A 71 -6.83 -13.37 13.14
N PRO A 72 -5.51 -13.46 12.93
CA PRO A 72 -4.62 -14.25 13.78
C PRO A 72 -4.71 -13.81 15.25
N LYS A 73 -4.41 -14.73 16.17
CA LYS A 73 -4.41 -14.39 17.60
C LYS A 73 -3.32 -13.37 17.88
N GLY A 74 -3.67 -12.28 18.57
CA GLY A 74 -2.74 -11.20 18.87
C GLY A 74 -2.57 -10.18 17.75
N ALA A 75 -3.21 -10.38 16.59
CA ALA A 75 -3.18 -9.40 15.53
C ALA A 75 -4.01 -8.16 15.88
N VAL A 76 -3.53 -7.00 15.45
CA VAL A 76 -4.21 -5.71 15.57
C VAL A 76 -4.81 -5.36 14.21
N VAL A 77 -6.07 -4.92 14.19
CA VAL A 77 -6.77 -4.54 12.96
C VAL A 77 -7.11 -3.06 13.02
N GLU A 78 -6.69 -2.31 12.01
CA GLU A 78 -6.90 -0.86 11.93
C GLU A 78 -7.37 -0.44 10.55
N GLU A 79 -8.03 0.71 10.47
CA GLU A 79 -8.37 1.34 9.21
C GLU A 79 -7.36 2.45 8.93
N ILE A 80 -6.65 2.36 7.80
CA ILE A 80 -5.72 3.39 7.33
C ILE A 80 -6.42 4.21 6.25
N LEU A 81 -6.37 5.54 6.40
CA LEU A 81 -6.94 6.51 5.46
C LEU A 81 -5.83 7.12 4.62
N ILE A 82 -5.92 6.93 3.31
CA ILE A 82 -4.97 7.48 2.34
C ILE A 82 -5.63 8.60 1.56
N THR A 83 -5.00 9.78 1.58
CA THR A 83 -5.50 10.95 0.86
C THR A 83 -4.57 11.25 -0.31
N VAL A 84 -5.08 11.10 -1.52
CA VAL A 84 -4.30 11.39 -2.72
C VAL A 84 -4.85 12.64 -3.41
N ALA A 85 -3.99 13.66 -3.51
CA ALA A 85 -4.22 14.87 -4.29
C ALA A 85 -3.55 14.73 -5.67
N HIS A 86 -3.93 13.73 -6.45
CA HIS A 86 -3.30 13.50 -7.75
C HIS A 86 -4.05 14.21 -8.88
N GLU A 87 -3.39 15.18 -9.53
CA GLU A 87 -3.64 15.59 -10.91
C GLU A 87 -2.53 14.98 -11.78
N VAL A 88 -2.80 13.87 -12.49
CA VAL A 88 -1.85 13.36 -13.50
C VAL A 88 -1.87 14.34 -14.69
N LYS A 89 -0.80 15.09 -14.89
CA LYS A 89 -0.48 15.70 -16.20
C LYS A 89 0.87 15.17 -16.64
N SER A 90 0.91 13.91 -17.07
CA SER A 90 2.06 13.37 -17.77
C SER A 90 2.12 13.99 -19.16
N SER A 91 2.86 15.08 -19.30
CA SER A 91 3.39 15.46 -20.62
C SER A 91 4.63 14.59 -20.86
N PRO A 92 4.73 13.82 -21.95
CA PRO A 92 5.94 13.04 -22.22
C PRO A 92 7.15 13.97 -22.27
N LEU A 93 8.19 13.66 -21.49
CA LEU A 93 9.43 14.45 -21.39
C LEU A 93 10.38 14.24 -22.59
N THR A 94 10.06 13.33 -23.50
CA THR A 94 10.85 13.08 -24.70
C THR A 94 9.97 12.99 -25.96
N PRO A 95 10.22 13.82 -26.98
CA PRO A 95 9.75 13.52 -28.33
C PRO A 95 10.46 12.26 -28.82
N ASP A 96 9.72 11.39 -29.52
CA ASP A 96 10.16 10.15 -30.17
C ASP A 96 11.66 10.08 -30.48
N VAL A 97 12.44 9.45 -29.58
CA VAL A 97 13.79 9.01 -29.95
C VAL A 97 13.59 7.78 -30.84
N LYS A 98 13.43 8.03 -32.14
CA LYS A 98 13.57 6.98 -33.15
C LYS A 98 14.91 6.29 -32.91
N ALA A 99 14.86 5.06 -32.41
CA ALA A 99 15.99 4.17 -32.26
C ALA A 99 16.76 4.13 -33.59
N THR A 100 17.85 4.89 -33.66
CA THR A 100 18.82 4.84 -34.75
C THR A 100 19.96 3.99 -34.22
N PHE A 101 19.78 2.68 -34.26
CA PHE A 101 20.89 1.75 -34.29
C PHE A 101 21.09 1.41 -35.76
N ALA A 102 22.06 2.09 -36.36
CA ALA A 102 22.62 1.77 -37.67
C ALA A 102 23.87 0.90 -37.48
#